data_AF-A0A800CL20-F1
#
_entry.id   AF-A0A800CL20-F1
#
_cell.length_a   1.000
_cell.length_b   1.000
_cell.length_c   1.000
_cell.angle_alpha   90.00
_cell.angle_beta   90.00
_cell.angle_gamma   90.00
#
_symmetry.space_group_name_H-M   'P 1'
#
loop_
_entity.id
_entity.type
_entity.pdbx_description
1 polymer ?
#
loop_
_entity_poly.entity_id
_entity_poly.type
_entity_poly.pdbx_seq_one_letter_code
_entity_poly.pdbx_strand_id
1 'polypeptide(L)'
;VVLMTWFASWGVTGLVCNKLIGVKSFPPLIAISLAAAFVVSLFSTRYFAALIARTFPESEPATRDQDLIGRTARVVSGRVTSTFGRAVVQAPDGYRLTVSCRVRNGSELPVRGDEVILVDYDPNTRSFEVVKAEEGF
;
A
#
# COMPACT_ATOMS: atom_id res chain seq x y z
N VAL A 1 14.93 -7.24 -10.05
CA VAL A 1 16.02 -7.52 -9.08
C VAL A 1 15.58 -8.52 -8.01
N VAL A 2 14.51 -8.26 -7.25
CA VAL A 2 14.00 -9.18 -6.19
C VAL A 2 13.72 -10.60 -6.69
N LEU A 3 13.10 -10.73 -7.87
CA LEU A 3 12.82 -12.04 -8.48
C LEU A 3 14.11 -12.78 -8.89
N MET A 4 15.10 -12.04 -9.41
CA MET A 4 16.38 -12.59 -9.83
C MET A 4 17.19 -13.09 -8.63
N THR A 5 17.17 -12.34 -7.52
CA THR A 5 17.82 -12.75 -6.26
C THR A 5 17.14 -13.96 -5.63
N TRP A 6 15.80 -14.09 -5.74
CA TRP A 6 15.08 -15.27 -5.27
C TRP A 6 15.48 -16.53 -6.04
N PHE A 7 15.45 -16.47 -7.38
CA PHE A 7 15.82 -17.62 -8.21
C PHE A 7 17.29 -18.02 -8.05
N ALA A 8 18.19 -17.04 -7.94
CA ALA A 8 19.61 -17.29 -7.69
C ALA A 8 19.82 -17.97 -6.33
N SER A 9 19.14 -17.50 -5.28
CA SER A 9 19.21 -18.10 -3.94
C SER A 9 18.69 -19.55 -3.94
N TRP A 10 17.59 -19.82 -4.65
CA TRP A 10 17.03 -21.16 -4.76
C TRP A 10 17.97 -22.12 -5.50
N GLY A 11 18.55 -21.68 -6.63
CA GLY A 11 19.49 -22.47 -7.42
C GLY A 11 20.80 -22.78 -6.69
N VAL A 12 21.40 -21.78 -6.03
CA VAL A 12 22.65 -21.96 -5.27
C VAL A 12 22.45 -22.90 -4.07
N THR A 13 21.33 -22.75 -3.35
CA THR A 13 21.00 -23.61 -2.21
C THR A 13 20.80 -25.07 -2.64
N GLY A 14 20.12 -25.30 -3.78
CA GLY A 14 19.95 -26.64 -4.35
C GLY A 14 21.26 -27.31 -4.74
N LEU A 15 22.18 -26.57 -5.37
CA LEU A 15 23.50 -27.08 -5.77
C LEU A 15 24.40 -27.39 -4.57
N VAL A 16 24.38 -26.54 -3.54
CA VAL A 16 25.17 -26.73 -2.32
C VAL A 16 24.66 -27.93 -1.51
N CYS A 17 23.34 -28.06 -1.35
CA CYS A 17 22.75 -29.24 -0.70
C CYS A 17 23.06 -30.54 -1.45
N ASN A 18 22.95 -30.54 -2.79
CA ASN A 18 23.23 -31.73 -3.58
C ASN A 18 24.70 -32.16 -3.47
N LYS A 19 25.63 -31.19 -3.37
CA LYS A 19 27.07 -31.45 -3.19
C LYS A 19 27.42 -31.92 -1.78
N LEU A 20 26.79 -31.37 -0.74
CA LEU A 20 27.04 -31.74 0.67
C LEU A 20 26.49 -33.14 1.01
N ILE A 21 25.36 -33.53 0.41
CA ILE A 21 24.74 -34.84 0.66
C ILE A 21 25.46 -35.96 -0.10
N GLY A 22 26.31 -35.64 -1.09
CA GLY A 22 27.11 -36.62 -1.81
C GLY A 22 26.25 -37.70 -2.48
N VAL A 23 25.15 -37.28 -3.13
CA VAL A 23 24.13 -38.18 -3.69
C VAL A 23 24.73 -39.01 -4.83
N LYS A 24 25.29 -40.17 -4.50
CA LYS A 24 25.42 -41.29 -5.44
C LYS A 24 24.01 -41.85 -5.66
N SER A 25 23.35 -41.41 -6.72
CA SER A 25 22.14 -41.99 -7.34
C SER A 25 21.29 -42.95 -6.48
N PHE A 26 20.72 -42.49 -5.37
CA PHE A 26 19.72 -43.25 -4.60
C PHE A 26 18.41 -42.45 -4.52
N PRO A 27 17.32 -42.93 -5.17
CA PRO A 27 16.04 -42.22 -5.26
C PRO A 27 15.39 -41.78 -3.94
N PRO A 28 15.45 -42.52 -2.81
CA PRO A 28 14.79 -42.08 -1.57
C PRO A 28 15.50 -40.90 -0.90
N LEU A 29 16.83 -40.79 -1.01
CA LEU A 29 17.59 -39.68 -0.44
C LEU A 29 17.30 -38.36 -1.14
N ILE A 30 16.99 -38.41 -2.44
CA ILE A 30 16.58 -37.24 -3.23
C ILE A 30 15.23 -36.72 -2.71
N ALA A 31 14.25 -37.60 -2.49
CA ALA A 31 12.94 -37.21 -1.97
C ALA A 31 13.04 -36.55 -0.59
N ILE A 32 13.89 -37.08 0.30
CA ILE A 32 14.12 -36.51 1.64
C ILE A 32 14.78 -35.14 1.52
N SER A 33 15.79 -34.98 0.65
CA SER A 33 16.46 -33.69 0.44
C SER A 33 15.52 -32.64 -0.12
N LEU A 34 14.60 -33.03 -1.01
CA LEU A 34 13.61 -32.15 -1.62
C LEU A 34 12.55 -31.72 -0.60
N ALA A 35 12.07 -32.66 0.22
CA ALA A 35 11.16 -32.36 1.31
C ALA A 35 11.80 -31.42 2.35
N ALA A 36 13.05 -31.68 2.74
CA ALA A 36 13.79 -30.81 3.66
C ALA A 36 13.99 -29.40 3.07
N ALA A 37 14.41 -29.30 1.81
CA ALA A 37 14.58 -28.02 1.12
C ALA A 37 13.26 -27.24 1.01
N PHE A 38 12.15 -27.93 0.74
CA PHE A 38 10.82 -27.33 0.68
C PHE A 38 10.39 -26.77 2.05
N VAL A 39 10.60 -27.54 3.12
CA VAL A 39 10.29 -27.13 4.49
C VAL A 39 11.14 -25.91 4.87
N VAL A 40 12.46 -25.96 4.67
CA VAL A 40 13.35 -24.83 4.96
C VAL A 40 12.97 -23.59 4.16
N SER A 41 12.64 -23.74 2.87
CA SER A 41 12.19 -22.62 2.03
C SER A 41 10.89 -22.01 2.52
N LEU A 42 9.93 -22.82 2.97
CA LEU A 42 8.65 -22.33 3.50
C LEU A 42 8.86 -21.55 4.79
N PHE A 43 9.63 -22.11 5.74
CA PHE A 43 9.93 -21.44 7.00
C PHE A 43 10.73 -20.15 6.81
N SER A 44 11.73 -20.18 5.93
CA SER A 44 12.52 -19.00 5.61
C SER A 44 11.64 -17.91 4.97
N THR A 45 10.79 -18.28 4.01
CA THR A 45 9.82 -17.34 3.40
C THR A 45 8.88 -16.73 4.45
N ARG A 46 8.32 -17.54 5.35
CA ARG A 46 7.44 -17.03 6.42
C ARG A 46 8.19 -16.12 7.37
N TYR A 47 9.42 -16.47 7.74
CA TYR A 47 10.23 -15.66 8.64
C TYR A 47 10.61 -14.31 8.02
N PHE A 48 11.07 -14.31 6.78
CA PHE A 48 11.37 -13.08 6.04
C PHE A 48 10.13 -12.23 5.82
N ALA A 49 8.99 -12.84 5.44
CA ALA A 49 7.73 -12.12 5.30
C ALA A 49 7.28 -11.49 6.63
N ALA A 50 7.40 -12.21 7.75
CA ALA A 50 7.08 -11.68 9.07
C ALA A 50 8.06 -10.58 9.53
N LEU A 51 9.35 -10.74 9.24
CA LEU A 51 10.35 -9.73 9.57
C LEU A 51 10.12 -8.44 8.77
N ILE A 52 9.85 -8.57 7.47
CA ILE A 52 9.48 -7.45 6.59
C ILE A 52 8.18 -6.80 7.08
N ALA A 53 7.14 -7.58 7.41
CA ALA A 53 5.89 -7.07 7.96
C ALA A 53 6.02 -6.41 9.35
N ARG A 54 7.12 -6.69 10.07
CA ARG A 54 7.44 -5.99 11.32
C ARG A 54 8.26 -4.73 11.08
N THR A 55 9.12 -4.71 10.06
CA THR A 55 9.94 -3.52 9.72
C THR A 55 9.20 -2.49 8.87
N PHE A 56 8.26 -2.95 8.05
CA PHE A 56 7.23 -2.11 7.49
C PHE A 56 6.08 -2.22 8.47
N PRO A 57 5.94 -1.31 9.46
CA PRO A 57 4.68 -1.19 10.16
C PRO A 57 3.64 -1.15 9.06
N GLU A 58 2.75 -2.14 9.07
CA GLU A 58 1.54 -2.17 8.30
C GLU A 58 1.02 -0.75 8.36
N SER A 59 1.22 -0.02 7.26
CA SER A 59 1.00 1.42 7.27
C SER A 59 -0.45 1.52 7.63
N GLU A 60 -0.73 1.92 8.87
CA GLU A 60 -2.06 1.99 9.43
C GLU A 60 -2.92 2.58 8.32
N PRO A 61 -4.03 1.91 7.96
CA PRO A 61 -4.74 2.16 6.71
C PRO A 61 -4.81 3.67 6.50
N ALA A 62 -4.01 4.12 5.52
CA ALA A 62 -3.51 5.47 5.34
C ALA A 62 -4.37 6.52 6.05
N THR A 63 -3.93 7.09 7.19
CA THR A 63 -4.66 8.05 8.04
C THR A 63 -6.16 7.78 8.06
N ARG A 64 -6.70 7.20 9.14
CA ARG A 64 -8.15 7.02 9.36
C ARG A 64 -8.92 8.11 8.64
N ASP A 65 -9.74 7.75 7.65
CA ASP A 65 -10.39 8.73 6.77
C ASP A 65 -11.06 9.88 7.56
N GLN A 66 -11.51 9.58 8.78
CA GLN A 66 -12.05 10.54 9.75
C GLN A 66 -11.05 11.59 10.27
N ASP A 67 -9.76 11.28 10.39
CA ASP A 67 -8.70 12.19 10.83
C ASP A 67 -8.35 13.24 9.74
N LEU A 68 -8.81 13.02 8.51
CA LEU A 68 -8.71 13.97 7.40
C LEU A 68 -9.88 14.98 7.39
N ILE A 69 -10.94 14.72 8.16
CA ILE A 69 -12.08 15.64 8.29
C ILE A 69 -11.63 16.91 9.02
N GLY A 70 -12.04 18.07 8.50
CA GLY A 70 -11.67 19.40 8.99
C GLY A 70 -10.33 19.92 8.47
N ARG A 71 -9.61 19.15 7.63
CA ARG A 71 -8.35 19.59 7.01
C ARG A 71 -8.61 20.31 5.69
N THR A 72 -7.72 21.25 5.38
CA THR A 72 -7.65 21.90 4.07
C THR A 72 -6.97 20.96 3.07
N ALA A 73 -7.62 20.76 1.93
CA ALA A 73 -7.12 20.05 0.78
C ALA A 73 -7.08 20.98 -0.43
N ARG A 74 -6.13 20.75 -1.33
CA ARG A 74 -6.00 21.51 -2.57
C ARG A 74 -6.51 20.70 -3.75
N VAL A 75 -7.40 21.28 -4.54
CA VAL A 75 -8.02 20.59 -5.68
C VAL A 75 -6.97 20.37 -6.78
N VAL A 76 -6.85 19.12 -7.22
CA VAL A 76 -5.93 18.72 -8.31
C VAL A 76 -6.68 18.36 -9.58
N SER A 77 -7.92 17.88 -9.49
CA SER A 77 -8.77 17.71 -10.68
C SER A 77 -9.13 19.06 -11.30
N GLY A 78 -9.39 19.08 -12.62
CA GLY A 78 -9.77 20.31 -13.32
C GLY A 78 -10.98 21.00 -12.70
N ARG A 79 -11.96 20.19 -12.26
CA ARG A 79 -13.15 20.61 -11.51
C ARG A 79 -13.55 19.49 -10.56
N VAL A 80 -14.17 19.81 -9.43
CA VAL A 80 -14.84 18.85 -8.55
C VAL A 80 -16.34 18.98 -8.76
N THR A 81 -17.02 17.88 -9.08
CA THR A 81 -18.48 17.79 -9.24
C THR A 81 -19.08 16.95 -8.12
N SER A 82 -20.41 16.81 -8.10
CA SER A 82 -21.11 15.91 -7.18
C SER A 82 -20.83 14.42 -7.42
N THR A 83 -20.23 14.06 -8.56
CA THR A 83 -19.92 12.68 -8.94
C THR A 83 -18.43 12.37 -8.93
N PHE A 84 -17.58 13.37 -9.22
CA PHE A 84 -16.15 13.17 -9.39
C PHE A 84 -15.31 14.38 -9.00
N GLY A 85 -14.19 14.13 -8.32
CA GLY A 85 -13.12 15.09 -8.16
C GLY A 85 -11.99 14.52 -7.33
N ARG A 86 -10.83 15.17 -7.40
CA ARG A 86 -9.64 14.78 -6.64
C ARG A 86 -9.02 15.98 -5.97
N ALA A 87 -8.72 15.85 -4.69
CA ALA A 87 -7.99 16.83 -3.91
C ALA A 87 -6.77 16.18 -3.25
N VAL A 88 -5.74 16.98 -3.03
CA VAL A 88 -4.56 16.57 -2.27
C VAL A 88 -4.64 17.19 -0.89
N VAL A 89 -4.66 16.34 0.13
CA VAL A 89 -4.64 16.72 1.54
C VAL A 89 -3.26 16.47 2.10
N GLN A 90 -2.81 17.35 2.98
CA GLN A 90 -1.59 17.12 3.75
C GLN A 90 -1.97 16.33 5.01
N ALA A 91 -1.51 15.08 5.07
CA ALA A 91 -1.71 14.22 6.22
C ALA A 91 -0.94 14.77 7.44
N PRO A 92 -1.37 14.44 8.67
CA PRO A 92 -0.67 14.85 9.88
C PRO A 92 0.80 14.42 9.91
N ASP A 93 1.14 13.29 9.29
CA ASP A 93 2.53 12.78 9.26
C ASP A 93 3.37 13.41 8.12
N GLY A 94 2.88 14.51 7.51
CA GLY A 94 3.62 15.34 6.56
C GLY A 94 3.58 14.84 5.11
N TYR A 95 3.00 13.68 4.85
CA TYR A 95 2.82 13.17 3.49
C TYR A 95 1.60 13.78 2.79
N ARG A 96 1.63 13.79 1.45
CA ARG A 96 0.52 14.28 0.64
C ARG A 96 -0.31 13.10 0.14
N LEU A 97 -1.58 13.07 0.50
CA LEU A 97 -2.53 12.06 0.04
C LEU A 97 -3.43 12.63 -1.05
N THR A 98 -3.66 11.84 -2.11
CA THR A 98 -4.70 12.16 -3.08
C THR A 98 -5.97 11.43 -2.66
N VAL A 99 -7.02 12.19 -2.36
CA VAL A 99 -8.32 11.67 -1.94
C VAL A 99 -9.39 11.99 -2.99
N SER A 100 -10.39 11.11 -3.08
CA SER A 100 -11.57 11.33 -3.91
C SER A 100 -12.51 12.30 -3.19
N CYS A 101 -12.91 13.38 -3.86
CA CYS A 101 -13.75 14.41 -3.27
C CYS A 101 -14.97 14.71 -4.15
N ARG A 102 -16.06 15.12 -3.52
CA ARG A 102 -17.33 15.48 -4.15
C ARG A 102 -17.91 16.71 -3.50
N VAL A 103 -18.57 17.53 -4.32
CA VAL A 103 -19.24 18.75 -3.85
C VAL A 103 -20.69 18.42 -3.50
N ARG A 104 -21.20 19.00 -2.41
CA ARG A 104 -22.62 18.95 -2.07
C ARG A 104 -23.46 19.53 -3.21
N ASN A 105 -24.54 18.85 -3.61
CA ASN A 105 -25.44 19.36 -4.64
C ASN A 105 -25.90 20.80 -4.31
N GLY A 106 -25.57 21.76 -5.19
CA GLY A 106 -25.91 23.18 -5.03
C GLY A 106 -24.81 24.10 -4.48
N SER A 107 -23.63 23.58 -4.13
CA SER A 107 -22.47 24.40 -3.76
C SER A 107 -21.62 24.80 -4.97
N GLU A 108 -20.82 25.87 -4.83
CA GLU A 108 -19.85 26.29 -5.85
C GLU A 108 -18.90 25.14 -6.19
N LEU A 109 -18.64 24.95 -7.49
CA LEU A 109 -17.77 23.90 -8.02
C LEU A 109 -16.30 24.37 -7.92
N PRO A 110 -15.49 23.83 -6.99
CA PRO A 110 -14.09 24.17 -6.88
C PRO A 110 -13.32 23.77 -8.13
N VAL A 111 -12.41 24.63 -8.57
CA VAL A 111 -11.53 24.38 -9.72
C VAL A 111 -10.13 24.03 -9.26
N ARG A 112 -9.31 23.52 -10.18
CA ARG A 112 -7.93 23.16 -9.90
C ARG A 112 -7.18 24.33 -9.27
N GLY A 113 -6.60 24.09 -8.09
CA GLY A 113 -5.84 25.08 -7.34
C GLY A 113 -6.60 25.67 -6.16
N ASP A 114 -7.93 25.55 -6.12
CA ASP A 114 -8.73 26.03 -5.00
C ASP A 114 -8.46 25.21 -3.73
N GLU A 115 -8.59 25.89 -2.59
CA GLU A 115 -8.56 25.27 -1.28
C GLU A 115 -9.97 24.92 -0.82
N VAL A 116 -10.12 23.68 -0.39
CA VAL A 116 -11.38 23.11 0.06
C VAL A 116 -11.19 22.43 1.39
N ILE A 117 -12.22 22.42 2.22
CA ILE A 117 -12.22 21.74 3.51
C ILE A 117 -12.98 20.43 3.34
N LEU A 118 -12.39 19.34 3.83
CA LEU A 118 -13.03 18.02 3.90
C LEU A 118 -14.00 18.03 5.07
N VAL A 119 -15.31 17.96 4.81
CA VAL A 119 -16.35 18.13 5.85
C VAL A 119 -16.88 16.80 6.35
N ASP A 120 -17.03 15.84 5.45
CA ASP A 120 -17.57 14.53 5.78
C ASP A 120 -16.97 13.45 4.87
N TYR A 121 -17.08 12.19 5.28
CA TYR A 121 -16.64 11.03 4.54
C TYR A 121 -17.77 10.02 4.36
N ASP A 122 -18.12 9.72 3.10
CA ASP A 122 -19.10 8.69 2.78
C ASP A 122 -18.41 7.34 2.54
N PRO A 123 -18.56 6.35 3.44
CA PRO A 123 -17.91 5.04 3.31
C PRO A 123 -18.48 4.20 2.15
N ASN A 124 -19.70 4.48 1.69
CA ASN A 124 -20.31 3.74 0.57
C ASN A 124 -19.62 4.07 -0.75
N THR A 125 -19.24 5.34 -0.91
CA THR A 125 -18.64 5.86 -2.15
C THR A 125 -17.14 6.12 -2.03
N ARG A 126 -16.57 5.93 -0.82
CA ARG A 126 -15.17 6.22 -0.47
C ARG A 126 -14.74 7.61 -0.95
N SER A 127 -15.60 8.58 -0.70
CA SER A 127 -15.39 9.95 -1.16
C SER A 127 -15.70 10.95 -0.06
N PHE A 128 -14.91 12.01 -0.03
CA PHE A 128 -15.07 13.10 0.92
C PHE A 128 -15.99 14.17 0.36
N GLU A 129 -16.92 14.63 1.18
CA GLU A 129 -17.67 15.83 0.88
C GLU A 129 -16.80 17.05 1.18
N VAL A 130 -16.70 17.96 0.22
CA VAL A 130 -15.86 19.14 0.33
C VAL A 130 -16.66 20.43 0.15
N VAL A 131 -16.26 21.45 0.91
CA VAL A 131 -16.77 22.82 0.82
C VAL A 131 -15.60 23.75 0.53
N LYS A 132 -15.81 24.76 -0.30
CA LYS A 132 -14.78 25.75 -0.62
C LYS A 132 -14.41 26.53 0.65
N ALA A 133 -13.12 26.68 0.93
CA ALA A 133 -12.68 27.55 2.00
C ALA A 133 -12.87 29.00 1.51
N GLU A 134 -13.89 29.70 2.02
CA GLU A 134 -14.04 31.12 1.74
C GLU A 134 -12.95 31.89 2.49
N GLU A 135 -12.12 32.64 1.75
CA GLU A 135 -11.13 33.56 2.31
C GLU A 135 -11.87 34.66 3.07
N GLY A 136 -11.85 34.60 4.41
CA GLY A 136 -12.45 35.67 5.20
C GLY A 136 -12.17 35.53 6.69
N PHE A 137 -10.98 35.96 7.12
CA PHE A 137 -10.79 36.81 8.32
C PHE A 137 -9.51 37.63 8.17
#